data_AF-A0A2K8M012-F1
#
_entry.id   AF-A0A2K8M012-F1
#
_cell.length_a   1.000
_cell.length_b   1.000
_cell.length_c   1.000
_cell.angle_alpha   90.00
_cell.angle_beta   90.00
_cell.angle_gamma   90.00
#
_symmetry.space_group_name_H-M   'P 1'
#
loop_
_entity.id
_entity.type
_entity.pdbx_description
1 polymer ?
#
loop_
_entity_poly.entity_id
_entity_poly.type
_entity_poly.pdbx_seq_one_letter_code
_entity_poly.pdbx_strand_id
1 'polypeptide(L)'
;MGGECPKLRNKRHGQWFFRIELPPDAAGDRRPRRRGGYESATDAETGLGRIRDLLVIAEEDDEETLRKIGDLVAPVIARKQPLPEVESVRRLMRAAPVLEHPFMDEVFDAFLAR
;
A
#
# COMPACT_ATOMS: atom_id res chain seq x y z
N MET A 1 -4.97 -23.80 -19.58
CA MET A 1 -5.98 -23.50 -18.54
C MET A 1 -7.35 -23.69 -19.17
N GLY A 2 -8.12 -24.66 -18.70
CA GLY A 2 -9.32 -25.19 -19.35
C GLY A 2 -10.63 -24.52 -18.93
N GLY A 3 -11.59 -24.47 -19.87
CA GLY A 3 -12.88 -23.81 -19.75
C GLY A 3 -13.92 -24.50 -18.84
N GLU A 4 -13.52 -25.49 -18.06
CA GLU A 4 -14.42 -26.30 -17.23
C GLU A 4 -14.47 -25.88 -15.76
N CYS A 5 -13.91 -24.73 -15.39
CA CYS A 5 -13.95 -24.32 -13.99
C CYS A 5 -15.37 -23.82 -13.61
N PRO A 6 -16.11 -24.50 -12.72
CA PRO A 6 -17.48 -24.11 -12.36
C PRO A 6 -17.54 -22.73 -11.66
N LYS A 7 -16.41 -22.26 -11.14
CA LYS A 7 -16.29 -20.93 -10.54
C LYS A 7 -16.06 -19.81 -11.56
N LEU A 8 -15.90 -20.11 -12.86
CA LEU A 8 -15.61 -19.10 -13.91
C LEU A 8 -16.77 -18.11 -14.06
N ARG A 9 -17.99 -18.52 -13.71
CA ARG A 9 -19.18 -17.65 -13.63
C ARG A 9 -19.07 -16.56 -12.56
N ASN A 10 -18.16 -16.71 -11.59
CA ASN A 10 -17.86 -15.67 -10.63
C ASN A 10 -16.90 -14.66 -11.29
N LYS A 11 -17.35 -13.42 -11.46
CA LYS A 11 -16.52 -12.31 -11.97
C LYS A 11 -15.19 -12.14 -11.21
N ARG A 12 -15.11 -12.66 -9.98
CA ARG A 12 -13.90 -12.61 -9.16
C ARG A 12 -12.92 -13.76 -9.39
N HIS A 13 -13.32 -14.81 -10.10
CA HIS A 13 -12.49 -15.96 -10.36
C HIS A 13 -11.54 -15.69 -11.53
N GLY A 14 -10.23 -15.84 -11.30
CA GLY A 14 -9.19 -15.52 -12.28
C GLY A 14 -8.71 -14.07 -12.25
N GLN A 15 -9.19 -13.23 -11.31
CA GLN A 15 -8.63 -11.89 -11.13
C GLN A 15 -7.21 -11.95 -10.57
N TRP A 16 -6.37 -11.06 -11.07
CA TRP A 16 -5.01 -10.89 -10.57
C TRP A 16 -5.01 -10.10 -9.26
N PHE A 17 -4.06 -10.45 -8.39
CA PHE A 17 -3.85 -9.84 -7.09
C PHE A 17 -2.38 -9.97 -6.68
N PHE A 18 -1.92 -9.06 -5.83
CA PHE A 18 -0.66 -9.22 -5.11
C PHE A 18 -0.91 -9.46 -3.62
N ARG A 19 0.10 -10.01 -2.94
CA ARG A 19 0.18 -10.10 -1.49
C ARG A 19 1.53 -9.52 -1.03
N ILE A 20 1.52 -8.76 0.04
CA ILE A 20 2.72 -8.15 0.64
C ILE A 20 2.61 -8.16 2.16
N GLU A 21 3.74 -8.29 2.85
CA GLU A 21 3.88 -7.99 4.27
C GLU A 21 4.35 -6.54 4.38
N LEU A 22 3.54 -5.66 4.99
CA LEU A 22 3.98 -4.30 5.30
C LEU A 22 4.83 -4.29 6.57
N PRO A 23 5.65 -3.24 6.81
CA PRO A 23 6.34 -3.06 8.08
C PRO A 23 5.39 -3.18 9.27
N PRO A 24 5.82 -3.61 10.46
CA PRO A 24 4.96 -3.66 11.64
C PRO A 24 4.34 -2.29 11.97
N ASP A 25 3.20 -2.27 12.66
CA ASP A 25 2.64 -1.02 13.18
C ASP A 25 3.30 -0.60 14.50
N ALA A 26 2.78 0.46 15.13
CA ALA A 26 3.29 0.98 16.40
C ALA A 26 3.18 -0.04 17.55
N ALA A 27 2.29 -1.02 17.46
CA ALA A 27 2.17 -2.10 18.44
C ALA A 27 3.14 -3.25 18.15
N GLY A 28 3.88 -3.20 17.03
CA GLY A 28 4.75 -4.27 16.56
C GLY A 28 3.98 -5.41 15.89
N ASP A 29 2.70 -5.23 15.61
CA ASP A 29 1.88 -6.27 15.01
C ASP A 29 2.23 -6.45 13.53
N ARG A 30 2.23 -7.71 13.10
CA ARG A 30 2.42 -8.08 11.70
C ARG A 30 1.30 -7.53 10.81
N ARG A 31 1.65 -7.06 9.62
CA ARG A 31 0.70 -6.42 8.68
C ARG A 31 0.66 -7.08 7.30
N PRO A 32 0.16 -8.33 7.18
CA PRO A 32 -0.12 -8.91 5.88
C PRO A 32 -1.24 -8.15 5.16
N ARG A 33 -1.04 -7.85 3.88
CA ARG A 33 -2.02 -7.19 3.02
C ARG A 33 -2.15 -7.89 1.66
N ARG A 34 -3.34 -7.81 1.07
CA ARG A 34 -3.65 -8.34 -0.26
C ARG A 34 -4.50 -7.32 -1.01
N ARG A 35 -4.13 -7.02 -2.26
CA ARG A 35 -4.94 -6.18 -3.16
C ARG A 35 -5.21 -6.94 -4.44
N GLY A 36 -6.47 -7.02 -4.85
CA GLY A 36 -6.88 -7.68 -6.08
C GLY A 36 -7.96 -6.91 -6.82
N GLY A 37 -8.24 -7.34 -8.04
CA GLY A 37 -9.05 -6.60 -9.01
C GLY A 37 -8.23 -6.02 -10.15
N TYR A 38 -7.05 -6.58 -10.40
CA TYR A 38 -6.22 -6.25 -11.54
C TYR A 38 -6.66 -7.02 -12.78
N GLU A 39 -6.55 -6.38 -13.94
CA GLU A 39 -6.93 -6.94 -15.24
C GLU A 39 -5.86 -7.93 -15.73
N SER A 40 -4.59 -7.67 -15.43
CA SER A 40 -3.46 -8.53 -15.78
C SER A 40 -2.51 -8.79 -14.61
N ALA A 41 -1.63 -9.80 -14.78
CA ALA A 41 -0.52 -10.06 -13.86
C ALA A 41 0.41 -8.85 -13.78
N THR A 42 0.70 -8.24 -14.93
CA THR A 42 1.53 -7.04 -15.04
C THR A 42 0.98 -5.89 -14.21
N ASP A 43 -0.33 -5.63 -14.25
CA ASP A 43 -0.91 -4.54 -13.44
C ASP A 43 -0.79 -4.82 -11.94
N ALA A 44 -0.93 -6.09 -11.54
CA ALA A 44 -0.72 -6.50 -10.15
C ALA A 44 0.74 -6.33 -9.72
N GLU A 45 1.69 -6.66 -10.60
CA GLU A 45 3.12 -6.46 -10.39
C GLU A 45 3.49 -4.97 -10.33
N THR A 46 2.93 -4.14 -11.21
CA THR A 46 3.10 -2.67 -11.17
C THR A 46 2.56 -2.10 -9.85
N GLY A 47 1.38 -2.54 -9.40
CA GLY A 47 0.83 -2.14 -8.12
C GLY A 47 1.69 -2.56 -6.92
N LEU A 48 2.26 -3.77 -6.96
CA LEU A 48 3.20 -4.24 -5.94
C LEU A 48 4.53 -3.46 -5.97
N GLY A 49 5.06 -3.19 -7.17
CA GLY A 49 6.26 -2.39 -7.38
C GLY A 49 6.10 -1.01 -6.79
N ARG A 50 4.96 -0.35 -7.03
CA ARG A 50 4.66 0.96 -6.45
C ARG A 50 4.71 0.96 -4.93
N ILE A 51 4.22 -0.09 -4.27
CA ILE A 51 4.30 -0.19 -2.80
C ILE A 51 5.75 -0.41 -2.34
N ARG A 52 6.53 -1.21 -3.05
CA ARG A 52 7.95 -1.41 -2.75
C ARG A 52 8.73 -0.10 -2.89
N ASP A 53 8.49 0.65 -3.96
CA ASP A 53 9.13 1.96 -4.17
C ASP A 53 8.79 2.95 -3.06
N LEU A 54 7.55 2.91 -2.56
CA LEU A 54 7.15 3.71 -1.40
C LEU A 54 7.94 3.31 -0.15
N LEU A 55 8.09 2.01 0.13
CA LEU A 55 8.84 1.53 1.29
C LEU A 55 10.34 1.88 1.21
N VAL A 56 10.91 1.92 0.01
CA VAL A 56 12.32 2.33 -0.23
C VAL A 56 12.56 3.84 -0.01
N ILE A 57 11.50 4.63 0.25
CA ILE A 57 11.68 6.04 0.64
C ILE A 57 12.42 6.15 1.99
N ALA A 58 12.20 5.21 2.90
CA ALA A 58 12.91 5.18 4.17
C ALA A 58 14.38 4.79 3.95
N GLU A 59 15.28 5.48 4.65
CA GLU A 59 16.69 5.12 4.68
C GLU A 59 16.90 3.78 5.42
N GLU A 60 18.07 3.17 5.23
CA GLU A 60 18.46 2.00 6.00
C GLU A 60 18.43 2.35 7.50
N ASP A 61 17.83 1.49 8.31
CA ASP A 61 17.57 1.68 9.76
C ASP A 61 16.54 2.77 10.15
N ASP A 62 15.85 3.41 9.20
CA ASP A 62 14.74 4.34 9.52
C ASP A 62 13.40 3.59 9.71
N GLU A 63 13.31 2.88 10.83
CA GLU A 63 12.10 2.13 11.22
C GLU A 63 10.87 3.03 11.40
N GLU A 64 11.08 4.28 11.80
CA GLU A 64 9.98 5.24 12.03
C GLU A 64 9.33 5.64 10.70
N THR A 65 10.12 6.02 9.71
CA THR A 65 9.63 6.35 8.37
C THR A 65 9.04 5.13 7.69
N LEU A 66 9.65 3.95 7.82
CA LEU A 66 9.08 2.69 7.34
C LEU A 66 7.69 2.42 7.92
N ARG A 67 7.54 2.58 9.24
CA ARG A 67 6.25 2.40 9.93
C ARG A 67 5.21 3.39 9.41
N LYS A 68 5.56 4.68 9.31
CA LYS A 68 4.69 5.76 8.79
C LYS A 68 4.22 5.48 7.36
N ILE A 69 5.11 5.01 6.49
CA ILE A 69 4.74 4.60 5.12
C ILE A 69 3.80 3.38 5.16
N GLY A 70 4.06 2.43 6.06
CA GLY A 70 3.16 1.30 6.29
C GLY A 70 1.76 1.75 6.76
N ASP A 71 1.69 2.73 7.67
CA ASP A 71 0.44 3.32 8.18
C ASP A 71 -0.33 4.04 7.05
N LEU A 72 0.38 4.74 6.15
CA LEU A 72 -0.20 5.37 4.96
C LEU A 72 -0.78 4.34 3.98
N VAL A 73 -0.02 3.29 3.66
CA VAL A 73 -0.33 2.36 2.57
C VAL A 73 -1.36 1.30 2.98
N ALA A 74 -1.38 0.90 4.24
CA ALA A 74 -2.32 -0.09 4.75
C ALA A 74 -3.80 0.22 4.46
N PRO A 75 -4.35 1.42 4.78
CA PRO A 75 -5.74 1.77 4.47
C PRO A 75 -5.96 1.93 2.96
N VAL A 76 -4.99 2.43 2.20
CA VAL A 76 -5.07 2.55 0.73
C VAL A 76 -5.27 1.18 0.08
N ILE A 77 -4.52 0.16 0.52
CA ILE A 77 -4.69 -1.22 0.05
C ILE A 77 -6.06 -1.76 0.47
N ALA A 78 -6.44 -1.59 1.74
CA ALA A 78 -7.70 -2.14 2.28
C ALA A 78 -8.94 -1.56 1.58
N ARG A 79 -8.92 -0.26 1.31
CA ARG A 79 -10.00 0.49 0.65
C ARG A 79 -9.90 0.46 -0.88
N LYS A 80 -8.84 -0.16 -1.43
CA LYS A 80 -8.52 -0.18 -2.87
C LYS A 80 -8.45 1.22 -3.51
N GLN A 81 -8.01 2.21 -2.74
CA GLN A 81 -7.83 3.57 -3.24
C GLN A 81 -6.63 3.65 -4.21
N PRO A 82 -6.55 4.70 -5.05
CA PRO A 82 -5.35 4.94 -5.86
C PRO A 82 -4.09 4.92 -4.98
N LEU A 83 -3.04 4.22 -5.44
CA LEU A 83 -1.76 4.23 -4.72
C LEU A 83 -1.14 5.63 -4.86
N PRO A 84 -0.61 6.21 -3.78
CA PRO A 84 -0.05 7.56 -3.83
C PRO A 84 1.23 7.61 -4.66
N GLU A 85 1.58 8.82 -5.09
CA GLU A 85 2.80 9.03 -5.86
C GLU A 85 4.05 9.00 -4.97
N VAL A 86 5.12 8.30 -5.39
CA VAL A 86 6.36 8.14 -4.60
C VAL A 86 6.98 9.48 -4.26
N GLU A 87 7.09 10.40 -5.22
CA GLU A 87 7.66 11.73 -4.96
C GLU A 87 6.79 12.57 -4.01
N SER A 88 5.47 12.39 -4.07
CA SER A 88 4.55 13.09 -3.17
C SER A 88 4.69 12.56 -1.73
N VAL A 89 4.80 11.25 -1.55
CA VAL A 89 5.06 10.63 -0.23
C VAL A 89 6.45 10.98 0.27
N ARG A 90 7.47 11.00 -0.59
CA ARG A 90 8.83 11.44 -0.24
C ARG A 90 8.85 12.87 0.28
N ARG A 91 8.14 13.78 -0.40
CA ARG A 91 8.00 15.17 0.05
C ARG A 91 7.29 15.25 1.40
N LEU A 92 6.24 14.45 1.57
CA LEU A 92 5.50 14.38 2.82
C LEU A 92 6.37 13.87 3.97
N MET A 93 7.14 12.79 3.77
CA MET A 93 8.04 12.24 4.80
C MET A 93 9.17 13.21 5.16
N ARG A 94 9.64 14.06 4.24
CA ARG A 94 10.60 15.13 4.56
C ARG A 94 10.00 16.26 5.40
N ALA A 95 8.70 16.51 5.25
CA ALA A 95 7.98 17.53 6.03
C ALA A 95 7.43 16.99 7.36
N ALA A 96 7.21 15.67 7.45
CA ALA A 96 6.59 14.99 8.57
C ALA A 96 7.31 15.08 9.93
N PRO A 97 8.65 15.23 10.06
CA PRO A 97 9.30 15.43 11.36
C PRO A 97 8.80 16.68 12.10
N VAL A 98 8.14 17.61 11.39
CA VAL A 98 7.52 18.81 11.95
C VAL A 98 6.13 18.51 12.57
N LEU A 99 5.55 17.35 12.28
CA LEU A 99 4.18 16.98 12.66
C LEU A 99 4.22 15.73 13.56
N GLU A 100 4.02 15.91 14.86
CA GLU A 100 3.92 14.78 15.79
C GLU A 100 2.71 13.87 15.45
N HIS A 101 2.85 12.59 15.82
CA HIS A 101 2.03 11.44 15.42
C HIS A 101 0.49 11.57 15.36
N PRO A 102 -0.23 12.32 16.22
CA PRO A 102 -1.69 12.41 16.10
C PRO A 102 -2.19 13.13 14.83
N PHE A 103 -1.35 13.93 14.17
CA PHE A 103 -1.75 14.64 12.96
C PHE A 103 -1.49 13.86 11.67
N MET A 104 -0.68 12.80 11.71
CA MET A 104 -0.29 12.09 10.48
C MET A 104 -1.46 11.37 9.82
N ASP A 105 -2.40 10.81 10.59
CA ASP A 105 -3.58 10.16 10.02
C ASP A 105 -4.50 11.16 9.31
N GLU A 106 -4.74 12.33 9.92
CA GLU A 106 -5.53 13.41 9.30
C GLU A 106 -4.83 14.03 8.08
N VAL A 107 -3.51 14.21 8.17
CA VAL A 107 -2.68 14.71 7.06
C VAL A 107 -2.68 13.71 5.91
N PHE A 108 -2.62 12.42 6.20
CA PHE A 108 -2.69 11.35 5.20
C PHE A 108 -4.05 11.27 4.54
N ASP A 109 -5.15 11.32 5.30
CA ASP A 109 -6.49 11.35 4.74
C ASP A 109 -6.70 12.61 3.88
N ALA A 110 -6.24 13.77 4.31
CA ALA A 110 -6.29 15.01 3.52
C ALA A 110 -5.43 14.92 2.24
N PHE A 111 -4.25 14.30 2.33
CA PHE A 111 -3.35 14.07 1.19
C PHE A 111 -3.94 13.09 0.17
N LEU A 112 -4.64 12.05 0.62
CA LEU A 112 -5.28 11.04 -0.24
C LEU A 112 -6.65 11.48 -0.78
N ALA A 113 -7.27 12.51 -0.20
CA ALA A 113 -8.55 13.06 -0.62
C ALA A 113 -8.46 14.08 -1.78
N ARG A 114 -7.25 14.47 -2.18
CA ARG A 114 -6.98 15.44 -3.24
C ARG A 114 -6.62 14.78 -4.57
#